data_AF-A0AAN3H6P9-F1
#
_entry.id   AF-A0AAN3H6P9-F1
#
_cell.length_a   1.000
_cell.length_b   1.000
_cell.length_c   1.000
_cell.angle_alpha   90.00
_cell.angle_beta   90.00
_cell.angle_gamma   90.00
#
_symmetry.space_group_name_H-M   'P 1'
#
loop_
_entity.id
_entity.type
_entity.pdbx_description
1 polymer ?
#
loop_
_entity_poly.entity_id
_entity_poly.type
_entity_poly.pdbx_seq_one_letter_code
_entity_poly.pdbx_strand_id
1 'polypeptide(L)'
;KDRHTAVEVNYTDPQNGWQTSTELVEDPDAILRYGRNLLKMDAFGCTSRGQAHRAGLWVIKTELLETQTVDFTLGSQGLRHTPGDIIEICDNDYAGTLTGGRILSIDAASRTLTLDREVTLPEAG
;
A
#
# COMPACT_ATOMS: atom_id res chain seq x y z
N LYS A 1 3.09 -0.52 -14.80
CA LYS A 1 4.31 -0.99 -14.11
C LYS A 1 4.38 -2.49 -14.33
N ASP A 2 5.49 -3.01 -14.84
CA ASP A 2 5.64 -4.46 -15.01
C ASP A 2 5.74 -5.13 -13.64
N ARG A 3 5.00 -6.22 -13.46
CA ARG A 3 4.96 -6.99 -12.21
C ARG A 3 6.07 -8.02 -12.26
N HIS A 4 7.04 -7.93 -11.35
CA HIS A 4 8.07 -8.94 -11.19
C HIS A 4 7.52 -10.10 -10.38
N THR A 5 7.77 -11.31 -10.88
CA THR A 5 7.30 -12.56 -10.27
C THR A 5 8.47 -13.40 -9.74
N ALA A 6 9.70 -12.97 -10.05
CA ALA A 6 10.95 -13.56 -9.63
C ALA A 6 11.95 -12.44 -9.30
N VAL A 7 12.77 -12.63 -8.28
CA VAL A 7 13.82 -11.69 -7.87
C VAL A 7 15.10 -12.44 -7.56
N GLU A 8 16.19 -12.05 -8.21
CA GLU A 8 17.56 -12.41 -7.83
C GLU A 8 18.09 -11.34 -6.87
N VAL A 9 18.39 -11.74 -5.64
CA VAL A 9 18.85 -10.85 -4.56
C VAL A 9 20.31 -11.15 -4.24
N ASN A 10 21.19 -10.21 -4.56
CA ASN A 10 22.60 -10.31 -4.18
C ASN A 10 22.78 -9.89 -2.72
N TYR A 11 23.57 -10.66 -1.97
CA TYR A 11 23.94 -10.39 -0.58
C TYR A 11 25.41 -10.75 -0.33
N THR A 12 26.02 -10.16 0.70
CA THR A 12 27.41 -10.47 1.08
C THR A 12 27.43 -11.71 1.96
N ASP A 13 28.07 -12.80 1.55
CA ASP A 13 27.96 -14.08 2.25
C ASP A 13 29.19 -14.38 3.12
N PRO A 14 29.06 -14.38 4.46
CA PRO A 14 30.17 -14.73 5.36
C PRO A 14 30.65 -16.17 5.19
N GLN A 15 29.80 -17.09 4.73
CA GLN A 15 30.14 -18.49 4.50
C GLN A 15 30.89 -18.68 3.17
N ASN A 16 30.75 -17.74 2.24
CA ASN A 16 31.48 -17.68 0.98
C ASN A 16 32.63 -16.65 1.02
N GLY A 17 33.28 -16.50 2.18
CA GLY A 17 34.44 -15.62 2.34
C GLY A 17 34.13 -14.14 2.10
N TRP A 18 32.92 -13.69 2.45
CA TRP A 18 32.42 -12.31 2.23
C TRP A 18 32.28 -11.93 0.75
N GLN A 19 32.23 -12.90 -0.16
CA GLN A 19 31.90 -12.65 -1.55
C GLN A 19 30.39 -12.46 -1.74
N THR A 20 30.01 -11.90 -2.88
CA THR A 20 28.60 -11.76 -3.26
C THR A 20 28.04 -13.14 -3.61
N SER A 21 26.96 -13.52 -2.92
CA SER A 21 26.11 -14.66 -3.27
C SER A 21 24.74 -14.14 -3.73
N THR A 22 24.03 -14.92 -4.55
CA THR A 22 22.70 -14.56 -5.06
C THR A 22 21.65 -15.52 -4.52
N GLU A 23 20.57 -14.99 -3.96
CA GLU A 23 19.37 -15.75 -3.61
C GLU A 23 18.28 -15.53 -4.66
N LEU A 24 17.76 -16.61 -5.23
CA LEU A 24 16.61 -16.56 -6.13
C LEU A 24 15.31 -16.74 -5.33
N VAL A 25 14.39 -15.79 -5.48
CA VAL A 25 13.06 -15.82 -4.87
C VAL A 25 12.02 -15.79 -5.99
N GLU A 26 11.08 -16.73 -5.99
CA GLU A 26 10.06 -16.85 -7.03
C GLU A 26 8.67 -17.06 -6.40
N ASP A 27 7.63 -16.51 -7.02
CA ASP A 27 6.23 -16.76 -6.66
C ASP A 27 5.57 -17.62 -7.76
N PRO A 28 5.42 -18.95 -7.55
CA PRO A 28 4.91 -19.85 -8.57
C PRO A 28 3.51 -19.49 -9.07
N ASP A 29 2.62 -19.03 -8.17
CA ASP A 29 1.25 -18.67 -8.52
C ASP A 29 1.23 -17.41 -9.40
N ALA A 30 2.06 -16.43 -9.06
CA ALA A 30 2.24 -15.23 -9.88
C ALA A 30 2.87 -15.55 -11.24
N ILE A 31 3.85 -16.45 -11.29
CA ILE A 31 4.48 -16.91 -12.55
C ILE A 31 3.46 -17.61 -13.44
N LEU A 32 2.63 -18.49 -12.88
CA LEU A 32 1.56 -19.17 -13.63
C LEU A 32 0.56 -18.19 -14.23
N ARG A 33 0.28 -17.09 -13.51
CA ARG A 33 -0.73 -16.10 -13.93
C ARG A 33 -0.19 -15.03 -14.87
N TYR A 34 1.03 -14.57 -14.67
CA TYR A 34 1.60 -13.39 -15.35
C TYR A 34 2.84 -13.69 -16.19
N GLY A 35 3.34 -14.93 -16.16
CA GLY A 35 4.62 -15.30 -16.74
C GLY A 35 5.78 -14.96 -15.80
N ARG A 36 6.97 -15.49 -16.12
CA ARG A 36 8.19 -15.23 -15.34
C ARG A 36 8.78 -13.88 -15.71
N ASN A 37 8.77 -12.93 -14.77
CA ASN A 37 9.45 -11.64 -14.90
C ASN A 37 10.48 -11.48 -13.78
N LEU A 38 11.76 -11.34 -14.15
CA LEU A 38 12.89 -11.36 -13.24
C LEU A 38 13.42 -9.96 -12.96
N LEU A 39 13.45 -9.59 -11.69
CA LEU A 39 14.20 -8.43 -11.19
C LEU A 39 15.55 -8.88 -10.62
N LYS A 40 16.61 -8.09 -10.83
CA LYS A 40 17.88 -8.25 -10.12
C LYS A 40 18.05 -7.10 -9.15
N MET A 41 18.37 -7.39 -7.90
CA MET A 41 18.57 -6.37 -6.88
C MET A 41 19.71 -6.71 -5.91
N ASP A 42 20.28 -5.68 -5.31
CA ASP A 42 21.30 -5.82 -4.27
C ASP A 42 20.69 -5.51 -2.89
N ALA A 43 20.79 -6.46 -1.95
CA ALA A 43 20.38 -6.25 -0.57
C ALA A 43 21.54 -5.62 0.22
N PHE A 44 21.58 -4.29 0.25
CA PHE A 44 22.64 -3.55 0.95
C PHE A 44 22.71 -3.92 2.44
N GLY A 45 23.93 -4.20 2.92
CA GLY A 45 24.18 -4.58 4.33
C GLY A 45 23.63 -5.96 4.72
N CYS A 46 23.06 -6.73 3.78
CA CYS A 46 22.54 -8.06 4.05
C CYS A 46 23.69 -9.08 4.07
N THR A 47 23.85 -9.77 5.20
CA THR A 47 24.84 -10.84 5.38
C THR A 47 24.25 -12.23 5.54
N SER A 48 22.92 -12.34 5.41
CA SER A 48 22.18 -13.59 5.60
C SER A 48 21.32 -13.89 4.39
N ARG A 49 21.42 -15.11 3.87
CA ARG A 49 20.52 -15.66 2.84
C ARG A 49 19.05 -15.46 3.21
N GLY A 50 18.67 -15.68 4.47
CA GLY A 50 17.28 -15.54 4.93
C GLY A 50 16.77 -14.11 4.91
N GLN A 51 17.64 -13.11 5.15
CA GLN A 51 17.28 -11.71 5.00
C GLN A 51 17.13 -11.34 3.51
N ALA A 52 18.04 -11.81 2.65
CA ALA A 52 17.95 -11.63 1.19
C ALA A 52 16.65 -12.22 0.64
N HIS A 53 16.28 -13.43 1.08
CA HIS A 53 15.03 -14.09 0.70
C HIS A 53 13.79 -13.27 1.10
N ARG A 54 13.74 -12.75 2.34
CA ARG A 54 12.63 -11.88 2.79
C ARG A 54 12.56 -10.58 2.00
N ALA A 55 13.69 -10.00 1.63
CA ALA A 55 13.73 -8.79 0.82
C ALA A 55 13.16 -9.06 -0.60
N GLY A 56 13.53 -10.18 -1.23
CA GLY A 56 12.96 -10.59 -2.52
C GLY A 56 11.45 -10.85 -2.43
N LEU A 57 10.99 -11.53 -1.39
CA LEU A 57 9.56 -11.74 -1.14
C LEU A 57 8.82 -10.41 -0.95
N TRP A 58 9.38 -9.48 -0.19
CA TRP A 58 8.79 -8.16 0.02
C TRP A 58 8.59 -7.43 -1.31
N VAL A 59 9.58 -7.42 -2.20
CA VAL A 59 9.45 -6.79 -3.53
C VAL A 59 8.31 -7.43 -4.34
N ILE A 60 8.28 -8.75 -4.45
CA ILE A 60 7.23 -9.46 -5.20
C ILE A 60 5.85 -9.15 -4.60
N LYS A 61 5.70 -9.22 -3.27
CA LYS A 61 4.42 -8.98 -2.62
C LYS A 61 3.96 -7.53 -2.71
N THR A 62 4.87 -6.56 -2.56
CA THR A 62 4.55 -5.14 -2.77
C THR A 62 4.05 -4.92 -4.19
N GLU A 63 4.71 -5.45 -5.23
CA GLU A 63 4.24 -5.26 -6.61
C GLU A 63 2.92 -6.00 -6.93
N LEU A 64 2.66 -7.13 -6.26
CA LEU A 64 1.41 -7.88 -6.43
C LEU A 64 0.23 -7.26 -5.68
N LEU A 65 0.47 -6.67 -4.51
CA LEU A 65 -0.58 -6.20 -3.60
C LEU A 65 -0.81 -4.69 -3.71
N GLU A 66 0.26 -3.89 -3.82
CA GLU A 66 0.20 -2.42 -3.92
C GLU A 66 -0.10 -2.00 -5.37
N THR A 67 -1.27 -2.41 -5.86
CA THR A 67 -1.70 -2.19 -7.25
C THR A 67 -2.53 -0.92 -7.42
N GLN A 68 -2.92 -0.28 -6.32
CA GLN A 68 -3.79 0.88 -6.29
C GLN A 68 -3.04 2.04 -5.64
N THR A 69 -3.24 3.24 -6.18
CA THR A 69 -2.72 4.49 -5.64
C THR A 69 -3.85 5.50 -5.68
N VAL A 70 -3.97 6.30 -4.62
CA VAL A 70 -4.98 7.35 -4.51
C VAL A 70 -4.25 8.67 -4.31
N ASP A 71 -4.60 9.65 -5.14
CA ASP A 71 -4.19 11.05 -4.96
C ASP A 71 -5.38 11.82 -4.39
N PHE A 72 -5.17 12.50 -3.26
CA PHE A 72 -6.21 13.24 -2.55
C PHE A 72 -5.61 14.52 -1.94
N THR A 73 -6.45 15.53 -1.74
CA THR A 73 -6.03 16.83 -1.17
C THR A 73 -6.78 17.07 0.14
N LEU A 74 -6.07 17.61 1.14
CA LEU A 74 -6.55 17.84 2.50
C LEU A 74 -6.32 19.30 2.88
N GLY A 75 -7.16 19.83 3.78
CA GLY A 75 -6.87 21.07 4.50
C GLY A 75 -5.91 20.86 5.68
N SER A 76 -5.89 21.81 6.62
CA SER A 76 -5.01 21.77 7.81
C SER A 76 -5.18 20.54 8.71
N GLN A 77 -6.30 19.82 8.61
CA GLN A 77 -6.53 18.55 9.33
C GLN A 77 -5.54 17.46 8.93
N GLY A 78 -4.98 17.55 7.72
CA GLY A 78 -3.97 16.65 7.22
C GLY A 78 -2.64 16.70 7.98
N LEU A 79 -2.35 17.80 8.69
CA LEU A 79 -1.11 17.93 9.47
C LEU A 79 -0.99 16.93 10.63
N ARG A 80 -2.09 16.27 11.01
CA ARG A 80 -2.05 15.21 12.02
C ARG A 80 -1.30 13.96 11.54
N HIS A 81 -1.20 13.77 10.22
CA HIS A 81 -0.63 12.55 9.64
C HIS A 81 0.83 12.70 9.27
N THR A 82 1.59 11.63 9.47
CA THR A 82 2.99 11.52 9.05
C THR A 82 3.16 10.48 7.93
N PRO A 83 4.19 10.60 7.07
CA PRO A 83 4.51 9.56 6.10
C PRO A 83 4.67 8.20 6.80
N GLY A 84 3.93 7.19 6.32
CA GLY A 84 3.88 5.85 6.92
C GLY A 84 2.61 5.57 7.74
N ASP A 85 1.80 6.59 8.04
CA ASP A 85 0.50 6.39 8.65
C ASP A 85 -0.43 5.58 7.74
N ILE A 86 -1.16 4.63 8.33
CA ILE A 86 -2.20 3.86 7.64
C ILE A 86 -3.52 4.60 7.78
N ILE A 87 -4.18 4.87 6.65
CA ILE A 87 -5.46 5.55 6.58
C ILE A 87 -6.47 4.72 5.80
N GLU A 88 -7.74 4.87 6.15
CA GLU A 88 -8.84 4.33 5.35
C GLU A 88 -9.27 5.38 4.31
N ILE A 89 -9.60 4.91 3.10
CA ILE A 89 -10.10 5.74 2.01
C ILE A 89 -11.57 5.39 1.76
N CYS A 90 -12.46 6.37 1.97
CA CYS A 90 -13.86 6.29 1.58
C CYS A 90 -14.06 7.03 0.25
N ASP A 91 -13.90 6.33 -0.87
CA ASP A 91 -14.06 6.87 -2.22
C ASP A 91 -15.48 6.60 -2.75
N ASN A 92 -16.24 7.68 -2.97
CA ASN A 92 -17.63 7.60 -3.45
C ASN A 92 -17.73 7.18 -4.92
N ASP A 93 -16.76 7.57 -5.74
CA ASP A 93 -16.74 7.24 -7.16
C ASP A 93 -16.40 5.75 -7.34
N TYR A 94 -15.48 5.24 -6.52
CA TYR A 94 -15.18 3.81 -6.47
C TYR A 94 -16.34 2.99 -5.88
N ALA A 95 -16.98 3.47 -4.80
CA ALA A 95 -18.07 2.76 -4.15
C ALA A 95 -19.40 2.82 -4.94
N GLY A 96 -19.55 3.79 -5.85
CA GLY A 96 -20.80 4.04 -6.57
C GLY A 96 -21.94 4.54 -5.68
N THR A 97 -21.63 4.97 -4.45
CA THR A 97 -22.59 5.49 -3.48
C THR A 97 -21.92 6.52 -2.59
N LEU A 98 -22.72 7.45 -2.06
CA LEU A 98 -22.25 8.47 -1.14
C LEU A 98 -21.95 7.85 0.22
N THR A 99 -20.66 7.73 0.52
CA THR A 99 -20.10 7.17 1.74
C THR A 99 -19.55 8.31 2.59
N GLY A 100 -20.33 8.73 3.60
CA GLY A 100 -19.92 9.76 4.57
C GLY A 100 -20.09 11.21 4.11
N GLY A 101 -19.58 12.13 4.94
CA GLY A 101 -19.68 13.58 4.75
C GLY A 101 -19.04 14.35 5.92
N ARG A 102 -19.04 15.68 5.84
CA ARG A 102 -18.44 16.55 6.87
C ARG A 102 -19.51 17.43 7.52
N ILE A 103 -19.45 17.54 8.85
CA ILE A 103 -20.20 18.55 9.60
C ILE A 103 -19.43 19.88 9.49
N LEU A 104 -20.09 20.90 8.95
CA LEU A 104 -19.54 22.26 8.84
C LEU A 104 -19.76 23.07 10.11
N SER A 105 -20.93 22.95 10.75
CA SER A 105 -21.26 23.65 11.99
C SER A 105 -22.32 22.92 12.80
N ILE A 106 -22.36 23.23 14.10
CA ILE A 106 -23.31 22.69 15.08
C ILE A 106 -23.96 23.86 15.79
N ASP A 107 -25.28 23.93 15.76
CA ASP A 107 -26.07 24.81 16.64
C ASP A 107 -26.72 23.97 17.73
N ALA A 108 -26.16 24.06 18.95
CA ALA A 108 -26.64 23.31 20.10
C ALA A 108 -28.00 23.79 20.62
N ALA A 109 -28.35 25.07 20.43
CA ALA A 109 -29.61 25.63 20.94
C ALA A 109 -30.80 25.14 20.12
N SER A 110 -30.67 25.16 18.78
CA SER A 110 -31.69 24.63 17.87
C SER A 110 -31.56 23.12 17.59
N ARG A 111 -30.48 22.49 18.06
CA ARG A 111 -30.12 21.09 17.75
C ARG A 111 -29.98 20.83 16.24
N THR A 112 -29.44 21.80 15.52
CA THR A 112 -29.27 21.74 14.07
C THR A 112 -27.81 21.47 13.70
N LEU A 113 -27.59 20.59 12.73
CA LEU A 113 -26.28 20.33 12.13
C LEU A 113 -26.26 20.86 10.70
N THR A 114 -25.21 21.59 10.33
CA THR A 114 -24.97 21.97 8.93
C THR A 114 -23.99 20.99 8.33
N LEU A 115 -24.40 20.31 7.27
CA LEU A 115 -23.57 19.36 6.53
C LEU A 115 -22.88 20.04 5.34
N ASP A 116 -21.83 19.41 4.83
CA ASP A 116 -21.09 19.85 3.66
C ASP A 116 -21.85 19.67 2.34
N ARG A 117 -22.97 18.95 2.37
CA ARG A 117 -23.81 18.62 1.20
C ARG A 117 -25.26 18.40 1.62
N GLU A 118 -26.16 18.45 0.64
CA GLU A 118 -27.55 18.00 0.84
C GLU A 118 -27.61 16.49 1.00
N VAL A 119 -28.49 16.03 1.89
CA VAL A 119 -28.72 14.61 2.15
C VAL A 119 -30.21 14.31 2.09
N THR A 120 -30.56 13.14 1.58
CA THR A 120 -31.94 12.64 1.68
C THR A 120 -32.12 11.99 3.04
N LEU A 121 -33.03 12.52 3.84
CA LEU A 121 -33.37 11.93 5.13
C LEU A 121 -34.25 10.69 4.90
N PRO A 122 -34.01 9.58 5.62
CA PRO A 122 -34.92 8.44 5.58
C PRO A 122 -36.30 8.84 6.14
N GLU A 123 -37.37 8.24 5.63
CA GLU A 123 -38.76 8.54 6.05
C GLU A 123 -39.02 8.22 7.54
N ALA A 124 -38.21 7.35 8.14
CA ALA A 124 -38.17 7.10 9.56
C ALA A 124 -36.73 6.86 10.03
N GLY A 125 -36.43 7.31 11.26
CA GLY A 125 -35.19 7.05 11.99
C GLY A 125 -35.43 6.07 13.13
#